data_AF-A0A966TZ70-F1
#
_entry.id   AF-A0A966TZ70-F1
#
_cell.length_a   1.000
_cell.length_b   1.000
_cell.length_c   1.000
_cell.angle_alpha   90.00
_cell.angle_beta   90.00
_cell.angle_gamma   90.00
#
_symmetry.space_group_name_H-M   'P 1'
#
loop_
_entity.id
_entity.type
_entity.pdbx_description
1 polymer ?
#
loop_
_entity_poly.entity_id
_entity_poly.type
_entity_poly.pdbx_seq_one_letter_code
_entity_poly.pdbx_strand_id
1 'polypeptide(L)'
;LWTDEATGLECKCRPDWMTTDGQLIVDLKTTEDASPAGFRKSIANFRYHVQAAWYLDGIERATGRRPDQFIFVCVEKKPPHAVAVYAASVEMVATGAITAEADLARLAMCREASEWPGYSNQIETIDLPPWMRPRPDGQQPVGVAPEIEVY
;
A
#
# COMPACT_ATOMS: atom_id res chain seq x y z
N LEU A 1 14.85 4.72 13.36
CA LEU A 1 13.83 5.21 14.32
C LEU A 1 13.86 6.72 14.23
N TRP A 2 12.71 7.37 14.39
CA TRP A 2 12.62 8.83 14.52
C TRP A 2 11.41 9.18 15.37
N THR A 3 11.39 10.39 15.90
CA THR A 3 10.18 10.96 16.52
C THR A 3 9.55 11.91 15.52
N ASP A 4 8.26 11.74 15.27
CA ASP A 4 7.52 12.68 14.43
C ASP A 4 7.27 13.98 15.21
N GLU A 5 7.69 15.12 14.64
CA GLU A 5 7.62 16.42 15.32
C GLU A 5 6.19 16.92 15.52
N ALA A 6 5.29 16.63 14.58
CA ALA A 6 3.92 17.11 14.61
C ALA A 6 3.07 16.38 15.66
N THR A 7 3.28 15.06 15.80
CA THR A 7 2.46 14.21 16.67
C THR A 7 3.18 13.75 17.96
N GLY A 8 4.50 13.95 18.04
CA GLY A 8 5.34 13.43 19.13
C GLY A 8 5.47 11.91 19.14
N LEU A 9 4.96 11.21 18.12
CA LEU A 9 4.94 9.75 18.08
C LEU A 9 6.29 9.18 17.63
N GLU A 10 6.76 8.16 18.34
CA GLU A 10 7.90 7.35 17.90
C GLU A 10 7.52 6.50 16.67
N CYS A 11 8.34 6.64 15.64
CA CYS A 11 8.13 6.05 14.33
C CYS A 11 9.31 5.17 13.91
N LYS A 12 9.03 4.18 13.07
CA LYS A 12 10.02 3.23 12.58
C LYS A 12 9.73 2.76 11.16
N CYS A 13 10.81 2.44 10.46
CA CYS A 13 10.83 1.68 9.22
C CYS A 13 12.05 0.75 9.23
N ARG A 14 12.02 -0.30 8.41
CA ARG A 14 13.17 -1.18 8.17
C ARG A 14 13.14 -1.61 6.71
N PRO A 15 13.94 -0.97 5.84
CA PRO A 15 14.16 -1.43 4.46
C PRO A 15 14.55 -2.91 4.42
N ASP A 16 14.08 -3.65 3.42
CA ASP A 16 14.59 -5.00 3.15
C ASP A 16 16.05 -4.92 2.73
N TRP A 17 16.36 -3.94 1.87
CA TRP A 17 17.72 -3.61 1.49
C TRP A 17 17.87 -2.12 1.17
N MET A 18 19.09 -1.62 1.34
CA MET A 18 19.50 -0.27 0.98
C MET A 18 20.90 -0.34 0.39
N THR A 19 21.15 0.43 -0.67
CA THR A 19 22.48 0.48 -1.29
C THR A 19 23.53 0.98 -0.30
N THR A 20 24.79 0.58 -0.49
CA THR A 20 25.91 0.98 0.39
C THR A 20 26.09 2.50 0.47
N ASP A 21 25.77 3.23 -0.59
CA ASP A 21 25.80 4.69 -0.64
C ASP A 21 24.55 5.36 -0.05
N GLY A 22 23.53 4.59 0.34
CA GLY A 22 22.26 5.06 0.90
C GLY A 22 21.30 5.70 -0.10
N GLN A 23 21.58 5.65 -1.40
CA GLN A 23 20.77 6.34 -2.42
C GLN A 23 19.47 5.60 -2.76
N LEU A 24 19.46 4.26 -2.72
CA LEU A 24 18.30 3.48 -3.12
C LEU A 24 17.79 2.62 -1.96
N ILE A 25 16.48 2.67 -1.75
CA ILE A 25 15.77 1.67 -0.95
C ILE A 25 15.21 0.62 -1.91
N VAL A 26 15.43 -0.65 -1.60
CA VAL A 26 14.84 -1.79 -2.32
C VAL A 26 13.95 -2.57 -1.39
N ASP A 27 12.74 -2.86 -1.87
CA ASP A 27 11.75 -3.65 -1.17
C ASP A 27 11.32 -4.83 -2.06
N LEU A 28 11.38 -6.04 -1.49
CA LEU A 28 11.10 -7.28 -2.20
C LEU A 28 9.64 -7.67 -1.98
N LYS A 29 8.90 -7.82 -3.07
CA LYS A 29 7.52 -8.29 -3.07
C LYS A 29 7.39 -9.62 -3.81
N THR A 30 6.63 -10.54 -3.24
CA THR A 30 6.04 -11.63 -4.01
C THR A 30 4.62 -11.25 -4.42
N THR A 31 4.22 -11.55 -5.65
CA THR A 31 2.93 -11.12 -6.23
C THR A 31 2.31 -12.24 -7.08
N GLU A 32 1.00 -12.19 -7.31
CA GLU A 32 0.35 -13.08 -8.28
C GLU A 32 0.59 -12.63 -9.72
N ASP A 33 0.70 -11.32 -9.94
CA ASP A 33 0.87 -10.69 -11.24
C ASP A 33 1.88 -9.54 -11.09
N ALA A 34 3.05 -9.69 -11.70
CA ALA A 34 4.12 -8.68 -11.68
C ALA A 34 4.02 -7.71 -12.86
N SER A 35 3.06 -7.87 -13.77
CA SER A 35 2.83 -6.94 -14.88
C SER A 35 2.49 -5.53 -14.35
N PRO A 36 2.64 -4.47 -15.17
CA PRO A 36 2.29 -3.12 -14.74
C PRO A 36 0.83 -2.98 -14.27
N ALA A 37 -0.10 -3.71 -14.90
CA ALA A 37 -1.51 -3.66 -14.52
C ALA A 37 -1.77 -4.38 -13.20
N GLY A 38 -1.20 -5.58 -13.02
CA GLY A 38 -1.28 -6.35 -11.77
C GLY A 38 -0.66 -5.62 -10.61
N PHE A 39 0.57 -5.14 -10.77
CA PHE A 39 1.28 -4.48 -9.69
C PHE A 39 0.66 -3.15 -9.29
N ARG A 40 0.07 -2.38 -10.22
CA ARG A 40 -0.74 -1.18 -9.88
C ARG A 40 -1.92 -1.52 -8.97
N LYS A 41 -2.60 -2.64 -9.20
CA LYS A 41 -3.66 -3.12 -8.30
C LYS A 41 -3.09 -3.47 -6.93
N SER A 42 -1.95 -4.15 -6.87
CA SER A 42 -1.25 -4.45 -5.61
C SER A 42 -0.87 -3.18 -4.85
N ILE A 43 -0.37 -2.14 -5.54
CA ILE A 43 -0.06 -0.83 -4.93
C ILE A 43 -1.28 -0.22 -4.25
N ALA A 44 -2.46 -0.29 -4.90
CA ALA A 44 -3.70 0.24 -4.36
C ALA A 44 -4.20 -0.61 -3.17
N ASN A 45 -4.25 -1.93 -3.34
CA ASN A 45 -4.78 -2.85 -2.33
C ASN A 45 -3.94 -2.89 -1.04
N PHE A 46 -2.61 -2.83 -1.18
CA PHE A 46 -1.68 -2.98 -0.06
C PHE A 46 -1.02 -1.67 0.36
N ARG A 47 -1.44 -0.54 -0.23
CA ARG A 47 -0.96 0.80 0.11
C ARG A 47 0.56 0.96 -0.02
N TYR A 48 1.19 0.36 -1.03
CA TYR A 48 2.64 0.44 -1.22
C TYR A 48 3.17 1.86 -1.50
N HIS A 49 2.30 2.76 -1.95
CA HIS A 49 2.61 4.19 -2.07
C HIS A 49 2.89 4.84 -0.69
N VAL A 50 2.10 4.49 0.34
CA VAL A 50 2.33 4.91 1.72
C VAL A 50 3.65 4.34 2.24
N GLN A 51 3.93 3.05 1.96
CA GLN A 51 5.19 2.42 2.35
C GLN A 51 6.40 3.13 1.75
N ALA A 52 6.39 3.39 0.44
CA ALA A 52 7.50 4.04 -0.25
C ALA A 52 7.78 5.43 0.34
N ALA A 53 6.75 6.26 0.53
CA ALA A 53 6.88 7.57 1.14
C ALA A 53 7.40 7.50 2.58
N TRP A 54 6.80 6.62 3.40
CA TRP A 54 7.17 6.43 4.80
C TRP A 54 8.64 6.04 4.99
N TYR A 55 9.18 5.25 4.07
CA TYR A 55 10.56 4.79 4.14
C TYR A 55 11.54 5.89 3.71
N LEU A 56 11.25 6.59 2.61
CA LEU A 56 12.06 7.72 2.16
C LEU A 56 12.14 8.81 3.24
N ASP A 57 10.99 9.23 3.77
CA ASP A 57 10.90 10.22 4.85
C ASP A 57 11.53 9.72 6.15
N GLY A 58 11.24 8.48 6.54
CA GLY A 58 11.75 7.91 7.78
C GLY A 58 13.28 7.80 7.81
N ILE A 59 13.90 7.46 6.68
CA ILE A 59 15.36 7.43 6.56
C ILE A 59 15.94 8.85 6.57
N GLU A 60 15.33 9.80 5.87
CA GLU A 60 15.74 11.20 5.92
C GLU A 60 15.71 11.75 7.35
N ARG A 61 14.59 11.57 8.06
CA ARG A 61 14.45 12.03 9.45
C ARG A 61 15.41 11.35 10.42
N ALA A 62 15.74 10.07 10.18
CA ALA A 62 16.64 9.32 11.04
C ALA A 62 18.14 9.61 10.77
N THR A 63 18.49 10.03 9.55
CA THR A 63 19.90 10.10 9.11
C THR A 63 20.34 11.47 8.60
N GLY A 64 19.40 12.39 8.37
CA GLY A 64 19.62 13.68 7.72
C GLY A 64 19.82 13.59 6.20
N ARG A 65 19.68 12.40 5.59
CA ARG A 65 19.87 12.18 4.16
C ARG A 65 18.71 11.40 3.57
N ARG A 66 17.98 12.03 2.65
CA ARG A 66 16.93 11.36 1.89
C ARG A 66 17.53 10.43 0.83
N PRO A 67 17.06 9.18 0.72
CA PRO A 67 17.35 8.34 -0.44
C PRO A 67 16.69 8.93 -1.69
N ASP A 68 17.34 8.75 -2.84
CA ASP A 68 16.92 9.34 -4.11
C ASP A 68 15.70 8.61 -4.71
N GLN A 69 15.58 7.29 -4.46
CA GLN A 69 14.56 6.47 -5.10
C GLN A 69 14.19 5.24 -4.27
N PHE A 70 12.89 4.92 -4.28
CA PHE A 70 12.36 3.65 -3.77
C PHE A 70 12.07 2.69 -4.93
N ILE A 71 12.58 1.46 -4.85
CA ILE A 71 12.50 0.43 -5.88
C ILE A 71 11.76 -0.81 -5.33
N PHE A 72 10.74 -1.24 -6.07
CA PHE A 72 10.08 -2.52 -5.84
C PHE A 72 10.70 -3.57 -6.75
N VAL A 73 11.10 -4.71 -6.15
CA VAL A 73 11.44 -5.93 -6.89
C VAL A 73 10.29 -6.91 -6.70
N CYS A 74 9.55 -7.20 -7.77
CA CYS A 74 8.31 -7.97 -7.73
C CYS A 74 8.53 -9.32 -8.38
N VAL A 75 8.37 -10.41 -7.62
CA VAL A 75 8.56 -11.79 -8.09
C VAL A 75 7.24 -12.52 -8.10
N GLU A 76 6.85 -13.10 -9.23
CA GLU A 76 5.62 -13.88 -9.30
C GLU A 76 5.72 -15.18 -8.50
N LYS A 77 4.64 -15.52 -7.79
CA LYS A 77 4.59 -16.72 -6.95
C LYS A 77 4.53 -18.01 -7.74
N LYS A 78 4.01 -17.98 -8.98
CA LYS A 78 3.85 -19.17 -9.84
C LYS A 78 4.92 -19.18 -10.95
N PRO A 79 5.34 -20.37 -11.45
CA PRO A 79 6.23 -20.46 -12.60
C PRO A 79 5.68 -19.67 -13.81
N PRO A 80 6.54 -18.97 -14.57
CA PRO A 80 8.01 -19.02 -14.54
C PRO A 80 8.68 -18.11 -13.49
N HIS A 81 7.95 -17.62 -12.47
CA HIS A 81 8.43 -16.68 -11.46
C HIS A 81 8.96 -15.39 -12.09
N ALA A 82 8.19 -14.81 -13.01
CA ALA A 82 8.59 -13.60 -13.70
C ALA A 82 8.92 -12.48 -12.70
N VAL A 83 9.92 -11.69 -13.04
CA VAL A 83 10.40 -10.59 -12.20
C VAL A 83 10.17 -9.28 -12.93
N ALA A 84 9.61 -8.31 -12.22
CA ALA A 84 9.54 -6.92 -12.66
C ALA A 84 10.12 -5.99 -11.60
N VAL A 85 10.80 -4.94 -12.05
CA VAL A 85 11.41 -3.94 -11.18
C VAL A 85 10.78 -2.59 -11.47
N TYR A 86 10.26 -1.93 -10.45
CA TYR A 86 9.54 -0.67 -10.58
C TYR A 86 10.09 0.40 -9.64
N ALA A 87 10.33 1.58 -10.17
CA ALA A 87 10.61 2.76 -9.36
C ALA A 87 9.29 3.41 -8.92
N ALA A 88 9.18 3.78 -7.63
CA ALA A 88 8.08 4.61 -7.16
C ALA A 88 8.16 6.00 -7.83
N SER A 89 7.10 6.43 -8.50
CA SER A 89 7.09 7.76 -9.13
C SER A 89 7.03 8.88 -8.09
N VAL A 90 7.43 10.09 -8.48
CA VAL A 90 7.30 11.29 -7.63
C VAL A 90 5.87 11.49 -7.16
N GLU A 91 4.89 11.30 -8.04
CA GLU A 91 3.46 11.37 -7.71
C GLU A 91 3.06 10.32 -6.66
N MET A 92 3.48 9.06 -6.85
CA MET A 92 3.21 7.97 -5.91
C MET A 92 3.76 8.29 -4.51
N VAL A 93 4.98 8.82 -4.43
CA VAL A 93 5.61 9.20 -3.17
C VAL A 93 4.88 10.38 -2.53
N ALA A 94 4.52 11.42 -3.31
CA ALA A 94 3.80 12.57 -2.80
C ALA A 94 2.40 12.21 -2.24
N THR A 95 1.64 11.38 -2.97
CA THR A 95 0.34 10.87 -2.50
C THR A 95 0.51 9.99 -1.25
N GLY A 96 1.55 9.17 -1.21
CA GLY A 96 1.90 8.34 -0.06
C GLY A 96 2.20 9.16 1.19
N ALA A 97 2.94 10.27 1.06
CA ALA A 97 3.31 11.14 2.16
C ALA A 97 2.08 11.79 2.80
N ILE A 98 1.20 12.40 2.00
CA ILE A 98 -0.07 13.00 2.46
C ILE A 98 -0.91 11.96 3.23
N THR A 99 -0.96 10.75 2.69
CA THR A 99 -1.73 9.65 3.27
C THR A 99 -1.11 9.19 4.60
N ALA A 100 0.22 9.06 4.67
CA ALA A 100 0.93 8.66 5.88
C ALA A 100 0.79 9.70 7.00
N GLU A 101 0.86 10.99 6.67
CA GLU A 101 0.66 12.09 7.61
C GLU A 101 -0.76 12.07 8.19
N ALA A 102 -1.79 11.89 7.35
CA ALA A 102 -3.17 11.79 7.79
C ALA A 102 -3.39 10.56 8.71
N ASP A 103 -2.79 9.42 8.37
CA ASP A 103 -2.83 8.22 9.21
C ASP A 103 -2.18 8.45 10.58
N LEU A 104 -1.01 9.11 10.60
CA LEU A 104 -0.26 9.37 11.83
C LEU A 104 -0.99 10.38 12.73
N ALA A 105 -1.57 11.43 12.14
CA ALA A 105 -2.42 12.38 12.86
C ALA A 105 -3.64 11.68 13.47
N ARG A 106 -4.31 10.81 12.71
CA ARG A 106 -5.45 10.01 13.22
C ARG A 106 -5.01 9.10 14.36
N LEU A 107 -3.84 8.45 14.24
CA LEU A 107 -3.28 7.61 15.30
C LEU A 107 -3.01 8.43 16.57
N ALA A 108 -2.45 9.63 16.44
CA ALA A 108 -2.20 10.53 17.57
C ALA A 108 -3.50 10.89 18.30
N MET A 109 -4.55 11.28 17.55
CA MET A 109 -5.87 11.57 18.12
C MET A 109 -6.47 10.37 18.85
N CYS A 110 -6.40 9.17 18.25
CA CYS A 110 -6.93 7.95 18.87
C CYS A 110 -6.18 7.61 20.18
N ARG A 111 -4.85 7.80 20.20
CA ARG A 111 -4.03 7.59 21.40
C ARG A 111 -4.37 8.59 22.51
N GLU A 112 -4.53 9.87 22.17
CA GLU A 112 -4.89 10.91 23.13
C GLU A 112 -6.28 10.67 23.73
N ALA A 113 -7.28 10.37 22.88
CA ALA A 113 -8.64 10.09 23.32
C ALA A 113 -8.80 8.73 24.01
N SER A 114 -7.82 7.82 23.88
CA SER A 114 -7.96 6.41 24.25
C SER A 114 -9.16 5.71 23.59
N GLU A 115 -9.53 6.17 22.39
CA GLU A 115 -10.65 5.67 21.61
C GLU A 115 -10.19 5.19 20.23
N TRP A 116 -10.74 4.06 19.77
CA TRP A 116 -10.33 3.39 18.54
C TRP A 116 -11.56 3.11 17.68
N PRO A 117 -12.00 4.07 16.85
CA PRO A 117 -13.21 3.92 16.05
C PRO A 117 -13.07 2.72 15.09
N GLY A 118 -13.95 1.74 15.26
CA GLY A 118 -14.05 0.56 14.41
C GLY A 118 -15.26 0.63 13.47
N TYR A 119 -15.78 -0.53 13.09
CA TYR A 119 -17.09 -0.64 12.46
C TYR A 119 -18.20 -0.28 13.44
N SER A 120 -19.38 -0.01 12.89
CA SER A 120 -20.59 0.21 13.68
C SER A 120 -20.89 -0.95 14.63
N ASN A 121 -21.43 -0.59 15.78
CA ASN A 121 -21.88 -1.54 16.82
C ASN A 121 -23.27 -2.11 16.48
N GLN A 122 -23.83 -1.73 15.34
CA GLN A 122 -25.16 -2.09 14.90
C GLN A 122 -25.09 -3.07 13.73
N ILE A 123 -26.16 -3.85 13.57
CA ILE A 123 -26.36 -4.67 12.37
C ILE A 123 -26.71 -3.72 11.23
N GLU A 124 -25.85 -3.64 10.23
CA GLU A 124 -26.08 -2.85 9.03
C GLU A 124 -26.51 -3.76 7.87
N THR A 125 -27.48 -3.31 7.09
CA THR A 125 -27.82 -3.95 5.82
C THR A 125 -26.70 -3.69 4.82
N ILE A 126 -26.19 -4.74 4.18
CA ILE A 126 -25.21 -4.63 3.10
C ILE A 126 -25.84 -5.02 1.77
N ASP A 127 -25.63 -4.20 0.75
CA ASP A 127 -26.12 -4.44 -0.60
C ASP A 127 -25.13 -5.24 -1.44
N LEU A 128 -25.64 -5.83 -2.52
CA LEU A 128 -24.82 -6.41 -3.57
C LEU A 128 -23.90 -5.32 -4.16
N PRO A 129 -22.63 -5.64 -4.45
CA PRO A 129 -21.73 -4.69 -5.09
C PRO A 129 -22.27 -4.26 -6.46
N PRO A 130 -21.92 -3.05 -6.96
CA PRO A 130 -22.55 -2.47 -8.13
C PRO A 130 -22.61 -3.37 -9.37
N TRP A 131 -21.61 -4.22 -9.57
CA TRP A 131 -21.49 -5.14 -10.69
C TRP A 131 -22.34 -6.42 -10.57
N MET A 132 -22.88 -6.74 -9.40
CA MET A 132 -23.84 -7.84 -9.18
C MET A 132 -25.31 -7.38 -9.25
N ARG A 133 -25.55 -6.07 -9.31
CA ARG A 133 -26.92 -5.55 -9.36
C ARG A 133 -27.48 -5.67 -10.79
N PRO A 134 -28.78 -5.97 -10.95
CA PRO A 134 -29.44 -5.94 -12.25
C PRO A 134 -29.20 -4.60 -12.93
N ARG A 135 -28.90 -4.62 -14.22
CA ARG A 135 -28.78 -3.39 -14.99
C ARG A 135 -30.17 -2.76 -15.18
N PRO A 136 -30.26 -1.42 -15.34
CA PRO A 136 -31.55 -0.73 -15.53
C PRO A 136 -32.38 -1.22 -16.73
N ASP A 137 -31.73 -1.88 -17.69
CA ASP A 137 -32.33 -2.48 -18.89
C ASP A 137 -32.91 -3.89 -18.66
N GLY A 138 -32.90 -4.39 -17.42
CA GLY A 138 -33.42 -5.71 -17.05
C GLY A 138 -32.51 -6.88 -17.42
N GLN A 139 -31.32 -6.62 -17.97
CA GLN A 139 -30.34 -7.67 -18.22
C GLN A 139 -29.66 -8.09 -16.92
N GLN A 140 -29.59 -9.40 -16.68
CA GLN A 140 -28.78 -9.93 -15.59
C GLN A 140 -27.31 -9.56 -15.81
N PRO A 141 -26.56 -9.19 -14.75
CA PRO A 141 -25.14 -8.93 -14.88
C PRO A 141 -24.45 -10.19 -15.43
N VAL A 142 -23.49 -9.98 -16.34
CA VAL A 142 -22.68 -11.07 -16.88
C VAL A 142 -21.92 -11.68 -15.71
N GLY A 143 -22.37 -12.86 -15.25
CA GLY A 143 -21.66 -13.62 -14.23
C GLY A 143 -20.26 -13.90 -14.72
N VAL A 144 -19.24 -13.57 -13.91
CA VAL A 144 -17.91 -14.15 -14.11
C VAL A 144 -18.11 -15.65 -13.87
N ALA A 145 -18.07 -16.45 -14.94
CA ALA A 145 -18.13 -17.89 -14.81
C ALA A 145 -17.00 -18.32 -13.87
N PRO A 146 -17.26 -19.16 -12.85
CA PRO A 146 -16.18 -19.68 -12.03
C PRO A 146 -15.21 -20.43 -12.94
N GLU A 147 -13.92 -20.05 -12.92
CA GLU A 147 -12.87 -20.90 -13.45
C GLU A 147 -12.93 -22.21 -12.67
N ILE A 148 -13.42 -23.27 -13.30
CA ILE A 148 -13.31 -24.61 -12.77
C ILE A 148 -11.83 -24.97 -12.90
N GLU A 149 -11.07 -24.79 -11.81
CA GLU A 149 -9.75 -25.41 -11.70
C GLU A 149 -9.96 -26.94 -11.72
N VAL A 150 -9.65 -27.54 -12.86
CA VAL A 150 -9.60 -28.99 -13.00
C VAL A 150 -8.28 -29.44 -12.39
N TYR A 151 -8.35 -30.07 -11.21
CA TYR A 151 -7.23 -30.74 -10.57
C TYR A 151 -6.81 -32.00 -11.35
#